data_AF-A0A1S3DJ14-F1
#
_entry.id   AF-A0A1S3DJ14-F1
#
_cell.length_a   1.000
_cell.length_b   1.000
_cell.length_c   1.000
_cell.angle_alpha   90.00
_cell.angle_beta   90.00
_cell.angle_gamma   90.00
#
_symmetry.space_group_name_H-M   'P 1'
#
loop_
_entity.id
_entity.type
_entity.pdbx_description
1 polymer ?
#
loop_
_entity_poly.entity_id
_entity_poly.type
_entity_poly.pdbx_seq_one_letter_code
_entity_poly.pdbx_strand_id
1 'polypeptide(L)'
;MFMLMTEINAQIALFRDLLIHMGTTRDCPEMREKIRKLRRTCVDAIKHTAQLLLPNLKSSLLSEVSELPSLAPSTESPHTAHLVILYFLCQMFLRELAKCSRLVTLIPMDMTGYFENRAGPSNLGNVISQILLCKQIAPDFNQEEIFSISKDSEDLTNILTESQKHLPQQDSTNEKLSALNEDLPSKWTRKRRRSSLYKNVGSFCCLCRPNYL
;
A
#
# COMPACT_ATOMS: atom_id res chain seq x y z
N MET A 1 11.93 -16.71 4.29
CA MET A 1 11.48 -15.32 4.53
C MET A 1 11.77 -14.42 3.35
N PHE A 2 13.03 -14.31 2.90
CA PHE A 2 13.39 -13.54 1.71
C PHE A 2 12.56 -13.85 0.45
N MET A 3 12.31 -15.13 0.16
CA MET A 3 11.44 -15.54 -0.95
C MET A 3 10.02 -14.94 -0.89
N LEU A 4 9.44 -14.81 0.31
CA LEU A 4 8.11 -14.21 0.48
C LEU A 4 8.14 -12.71 0.16
N MET A 5 9.20 -12.00 0.55
CA MET A 5 9.36 -10.58 0.24
C MET A 5 9.51 -10.34 -1.26
N THR A 6 10.31 -11.17 -1.93
CA THR A 6 10.48 -11.11 -3.39
C THR A 6 9.17 -11.37 -4.11
N GLU A 7 8.39 -12.36 -3.65
CA GLU A 7 7.08 -12.66 -4.20
C GLU A 7 6.09 -11.49 -4.01
N ILE A 8 6.02 -10.91 -2.81
CA ILE A 8 5.19 -9.71 -2.55
C ILE A 8 5.61 -8.57 -3.47
N ASN A 9 6.91 -8.32 -3.63
CA ASN A 9 7.41 -7.28 -4.51
C ASN A 9 7.02 -7.52 -5.98
N ALA A 10 7.11 -8.77 -6.45
CA ALA A 10 6.68 -9.15 -7.79
C ALA A 10 5.17 -8.93 -7.99
N GLN A 11 4.34 -9.31 -7.02
CA GLN A 11 2.89 -9.10 -7.09
C GLN A 11 2.53 -7.61 -7.09
N ILE A 12 3.21 -6.77 -6.30
CA ILE A 12 3.02 -5.31 -6.31
C ILE A 12 3.42 -4.73 -7.68
N ALA A 13 4.51 -5.21 -8.28
CA ALA A 13 4.92 -4.79 -9.62
C ALA A 13 3.87 -5.15 -10.68
N LEU A 14 3.38 -6.41 -10.67
CA LEU A 14 2.31 -6.84 -11.57
C LEU A 14 1.01 -6.05 -11.36
N PHE A 15 0.69 -5.70 -10.12
CA PHE A 15 -0.47 -4.87 -9.80
C PHE A 15 -0.34 -3.49 -10.45
N ARG A 16 0.82 -2.84 -10.36
CA ARG A 16 1.11 -1.56 -11.02
C ARG A 16 0.94 -1.64 -12.52
N ASP A 17 1.47 -2.69 -13.15
CA ASP A 17 1.38 -2.87 -14.59
C ASP A 17 -0.07 -3.01 -15.06
N LEU A 18 -0.90 -3.74 -14.29
CA LEU A 18 -2.33 -3.84 -14.59
C LEU A 18 -3.07 -2.51 -14.43
N LEU A 19 -2.70 -1.67 -13.45
CA LEU A 19 -3.34 -0.35 -13.27
C LEU A 19 -3.15 0.57 -14.48
N ILE A 20 -2.06 0.45 -15.23
CA ILE A 20 -1.79 1.24 -16.44
C ILE A 20 -2.85 1.00 -17.52
N HIS A 21 -3.48 -0.18 -17.53
CA HIS A 21 -4.48 -0.53 -18.52
C HIS A 21 -5.88 -0.01 -18.20
N MET A 22 -6.15 0.50 -16.99
CA MET A 22 -7.48 1.03 -16.65
C MET A 22 -7.76 2.31 -17.46
N GLY A 23 -8.94 2.39 -18.08
CA GLY A 23 -9.32 3.46 -19.01
C GLY A 23 -8.76 3.32 -20.43
N THR A 24 -8.06 2.23 -20.74
CA THR A 24 -7.56 1.94 -22.10
C THR A 24 -8.50 0.99 -22.84
N THR A 25 -8.22 0.71 -24.12
CA THR A 25 -8.99 -0.29 -24.91
C THR A 25 -8.88 -1.73 -24.36
N ARG A 26 -7.95 -1.99 -23.44
CA ARG A 26 -7.79 -3.28 -22.76
C ARG A 26 -8.60 -3.37 -21.46
N ASP A 27 -9.21 -2.28 -21.02
CA ASP A 27 -9.96 -2.23 -19.79
C ASP A 27 -11.30 -2.94 -19.94
N CYS A 28 -11.47 -4.05 -19.24
CA CYS A 28 -12.67 -4.87 -19.28
C CYS A 28 -12.98 -5.49 -17.91
N PRO A 29 -14.20 -5.99 -17.67
CA PRO A 29 -14.59 -6.56 -16.38
C PRO A 29 -13.67 -7.68 -15.87
N GLU A 30 -13.20 -8.57 -16.75
CA GLU A 30 -12.25 -9.63 -16.42
C GLU A 30 -10.93 -9.08 -15.87
N MET A 31 -10.43 -8.01 -16.49
CA MET A 31 -9.21 -7.34 -16.07
C MET A 31 -9.41 -6.61 -14.75
N ARG A 32 -10.53 -5.90 -14.57
CA ARG A 32 -10.89 -5.23 -13.31
C ARG A 32 -10.98 -6.22 -12.15
N GLU A 33 -11.60 -7.38 -12.36
CA GLU A 33 -11.64 -8.43 -11.35
C GLU A 33 -10.25 -9.05 -11.09
N LYS A 34 -9.40 -9.19 -12.12
CA LYS A 34 -8.01 -9.64 -11.94
C LYS A 34 -7.22 -8.68 -11.05
N ILE A 35 -7.39 -7.36 -11.24
CA ILE A 35 -6.80 -6.32 -10.39
C ILE A 35 -7.30 -6.45 -8.95
N ARG A 36 -8.62 -6.59 -8.75
CA ARG A 36 -9.23 -6.77 -7.43
C ARG A 36 -8.71 -8.01 -6.70
N LYS A 37 -8.59 -9.15 -7.39
CA LYS A 37 -8.04 -10.38 -6.81
C LYS A 37 -6.57 -10.26 -6.47
N LEU A 38 -5.75 -9.74 -7.38
CA LEU A 38 -4.32 -9.56 -7.14
C LEU A 38 -4.07 -8.61 -5.96
N ARG A 39 -4.86 -7.54 -5.83
CA ARG A 39 -4.83 -6.65 -4.67
C ARG A 39 -5.00 -7.43 -3.38
N ARG A 40 -6.07 -8.21 -3.27
CA ARG A 40 -6.39 -9.00 -2.07
C ARG A 40 -5.27 -9.98 -1.74
N THR A 41 -4.74 -10.68 -2.75
CA THR A 41 -3.59 -11.57 -2.59
C THR A 41 -2.37 -10.83 -2.02
N CYS A 42 -2.07 -9.63 -2.51
CA CYS A 42 -0.97 -8.81 -1.97
C CYS A 42 -1.23 -8.42 -0.50
N VAL A 43 -2.44 -7.96 -0.17
CA VAL A 43 -2.83 -7.58 1.20
C VAL A 43 -2.67 -8.78 2.14
N ASP A 44 -3.21 -9.93 1.77
CA ASP A 44 -3.15 -11.15 2.56
C ASP A 44 -1.71 -11.64 2.76
N ALA A 45 -0.90 -11.58 1.70
CA ALA A 45 0.53 -11.94 1.78
C ALA A 45 1.29 -11.01 2.74
N ILE A 46 1.04 -9.69 2.70
CA ILE A 46 1.65 -8.73 3.62
C ILE A 46 1.18 -8.99 5.06
N LYS A 47 -0.13 -9.19 5.28
CA LYS A 47 -0.70 -9.49 6.61
C LYS A 47 -0.09 -10.75 7.21
N HIS A 48 -0.07 -11.83 6.44
CA HIS A 48 0.53 -13.09 6.83
C HIS A 48 2.02 -12.93 7.17
N THR A 49 2.77 -12.21 6.33
CA THR A 49 4.20 -11.98 6.56
C THR A 49 4.45 -11.12 7.79
N ALA A 50 3.61 -10.11 8.05
CA ALA A 50 3.67 -9.30 9.26
C ALA A 50 3.41 -10.13 10.53
N GLN A 51 2.42 -11.03 10.49
CA GLN A 51 2.12 -11.96 11.59
C GLN A 51 3.29 -12.90 11.89
N LEU A 52 4.10 -13.25 10.90
CA LEU A 52 5.30 -14.05 11.10
C LEU A 52 6.49 -13.23 11.66
N LEU A 53 6.60 -11.94 11.36
CA LEU A 53 7.73 -11.12 11.83
C LEU A 53 7.52 -10.48 13.19
N LEU A 54 6.36 -9.85 13.41
CA LEU A 54 6.14 -8.97 14.55
C LEU A 54 6.19 -9.68 15.92
N PRO A 55 5.64 -10.89 16.10
CA PRO A 55 5.73 -11.61 17.37
C PRO A 55 7.16 -12.03 17.72
N ASN A 56 7.92 -12.47 16.72
CA ASN A 56 9.31 -12.94 16.89
C ASN A 56 10.27 -11.80 17.30
N LEU A 57 9.96 -10.56 16.89
CA LEU A 57 10.72 -9.40 17.35
C LEU A 57 10.37 -9.03 18.80
N LYS A 58 9.10 -9.12 19.19
CA LYS A 58 8.70 -8.90 20.59
C LYS A 58 9.37 -9.89 21.54
N SER A 59 9.44 -11.18 21.18
CA SER A 59 10.11 -12.20 22.00
C SER A 59 11.64 -12.01 22.05
N SER A 60 12.28 -11.67 20.93
CA SER A 60 13.72 -11.41 20.88
C SER A 60 14.11 -10.20 21.74
N LEU A 61 13.34 -9.11 21.68
CA LEU A 61 13.58 -7.91 22.49
C LEU A 61 13.36 -8.18 23.99
N LEU A 62 12.34 -8.97 24.35
CA LEU A 62 12.10 -9.35 25.75
C LEU A 62 13.23 -10.25 26.31
N SER A 63 13.84 -11.08 25.46
CA SER A 63 14.98 -11.92 25.85
C SER A 63 16.26 -11.09 26.04
N GLU A 64 16.50 -10.07 25.21
CA GLU A 64 17.67 -9.16 25.34
C GLU A 64 17.59 -8.25 26.57
N VAL A 65 16.39 -7.92 27.06
CA VAL A 65 16.21 -7.08 28.27
C VAL A 65 16.62 -7.82 29.56
N SER A 66 16.79 -9.15 29.53
CA SER A 66 17.25 -9.94 30.67
C SER A 66 18.77 -9.90 30.89
N GLU A 67 19.56 -9.38 29.95
CA GLU A 67 21.02 -9.27 30.07
C GLU A 67 21.47 -7.81 29.89
N LEU A 68 21.71 -7.12 31.01
CA LEU A 68 22.50 -5.89 31.21
C LEU A 68 22.45 -4.74 30.15
N PRO A 69 22.13 -3.49 30.54
CA PRO A 69 21.98 -2.37 29.60
C PRO A 69 23.33 -1.83 29.11
N SER A 70 23.85 -2.31 27.99
CA SER A 70 24.94 -1.57 27.28
C SER A 70 25.17 -1.87 25.80
N LEU A 71 24.49 -2.80 25.14
CA LEU A 71 24.62 -2.96 23.69
C LEU A 71 23.39 -2.43 22.97
N ALA A 72 23.61 -1.43 22.11
CA ALA A 72 22.65 -0.98 21.12
C ALA A 72 22.02 -2.19 20.40
N PRO A 73 20.71 -2.17 20.08
CA PRO A 73 20.05 -3.30 19.44
C PRO A 73 20.80 -3.63 18.16
N SER A 74 21.44 -4.80 18.17
CA SER A 74 22.33 -5.19 17.08
C SER A 74 21.52 -5.20 15.78
N THR A 75 21.95 -4.35 14.84
CA THR A 75 21.34 -4.19 13.51
C THR A 75 21.53 -5.43 12.63
N GLU A 76 22.08 -6.51 13.21
CA GLU A 76 22.59 -7.72 12.55
C GLU A 76 21.56 -8.87 12.55
N SER A 77 20.39 -8.72 13.20
CA SER A 77 19.39 -9.80 13.16
C SER A 77 18.71 -9.86 11.78
N PRO A 78 18.65 -11.04 11.14
CA PRO A 78 17.98 -11.18 9.84
C PRO A 78 16.48 -10.82 9.93
N HIS A 79 15.87 -10.90 11.11
CA HIS A 79 14.48 -10.54 11.33
C HIS A 79 14.24 -9.02 11.21
N THR A 80 15.15 -8.21 11.73
CA THR A 80 15.09 -6.74 11.62
C THR A 80 15.21 -6.31 10.16
N ALA A 81 16.12 -6.92 9.38
CA ALA A 81 16.26 -6.64 7.95
C ALA A 81 14.99 -7.00 7.15
N HIS A 82 14.40 -8.18 7.42
CA HIS A 82 13.14 -8.57 6.77
C HIS A 82 11.98 -7.64 7.14
N LEU A 83 11.94 -7.11 8.38
CA LEU A 83 10.93 -6.13 8.78
C LEU A 83 11.09 -4.80 8.03
N VAL A 84 12.31 -4.31 7.86
CA VAL A 84 12.60 -3.09 7.09
C VAL A 84 12.12 -3.26 5.64
N ILE A 85 12.39 -4.42 5.02
CA ILE A 85 11.90 -4.72 3.66
C ILE A 85 10.37 -4.72 3.62
N LEU A 86 9.71 -5.43 4.55
CA LEU A 86 8.24 -5.48 4.62
C LEU A 86 7.64 -4.08 4.80
N TYR A 87 8.26 -3.25 5.62
CA TYR A 87 7.86 -1.86 5.85
C TYR A 87 7.86 -1.07 4.54
N PHE A 88 8.95 -1.14 3.75
CA PHE A 88 9.01 -0.45 2.47
C PHE A 88 8.04 -1.02 1.42
N LEU A 89 7.86 -2.35 1.36
CA LEU A 89 6.87 -2.97 0.47
C LEU A 89 5.45 -2.50 0.79
N CYS A 90 5.11 -2.42 2.08
CA CYS A 90 3.81 -1.93 2.52
C CYS A 90 3.60 -0.44 2.17
N GLN A 91 4.61 0.41 2.38
CA GLN A 91 4.57 1.81 1.95
C GLN A 91 4.42 1.97 0.43
N MET A 92 5.12 1.14 -0.35
CA MET A 92 5.01 1.14 -1.80
C MET A 92 3.61 0.71 -2.24
N PHE A 93 3.04 -0.31 -1.61
CA PHE A 93 1.73 -0.81 -1.98
C PHE A 93 0.60 0.15 -1.60
N LEU A 94 0.67 0.82 -0.44
CA LEU A 94 -0.29 1.87 -0.07
C LEU A 94 -0.40 2.98 -1.13
N ARG A 95 0.72 3.37 -1.74
CA ARG A 95 0.71 4.36 -2.83
C ARG A 95 -0.02 3.83 -4.07
N GLU A 96 0.12 2.54 -4.37
CA GLU A 96 -0.61 1.93 -5.49
C GLU A 96 -2.09 1.73 -5.17
N LEU A 97 -2.46 1.45 -3.93
CA LEU A 97 -3.85 1.42 -3.50
C LEU A 97 -4.52 2.79 -3.66
N ALA A 98 -3.82 3.87 -3.32
CA ALA A 98 -4.32 5.23 -3.54
C ALA A 98 -4.56 5.53 -5.03
N LYS A 99 -3.65 5.08 -5.93
CA LYS A 99 -3.85 5.19 -7.38
C LYS A 99 -5.03 4.33 -7.84
N CYS A 100 -5.11 3.09 -7.38
CA CYS A 100 -6.20 2.17 -7.69
C CYS A 100 -7.56 2.77 -7.31
N SER A 101 -7.70 3.26 -6.07
CA SER A 101 -8.92 3.92 -5.58
C SER A 101 -9.34 5.12 -6.45
N ARG A 102 -8.38 5.99 -6.81
CA ARG A 102 -8.62 7.12 -7.70
C ARG A 102 -9.07 6.67 -9.09
N LEU A 103 -8.44 5.65 -9.66
CA LEU A 103 -8.79 5.15 -10.98
C LEU A 103 -10.18 4.50 -11.00
N VAL A 104 -10.54 3.73 -9.98
CA VAL A 104 -11.89 3.15 -9.83
C VAL A 104 -12.94 4.25 -9.69
N THR A 105 -12.63 5.31 -8.94
CA THR A 105 -13.55 6.46 -8.76
C THR A 105 -13.74 7.25 -10.07
N LEU A 106 -12.67 7.50 -10.82
CA LEU A 106 -12.70 8.35 -12.02
C LEU A 106 -13.15 7.61 -13.28
N ILE A 107 -12.88 6.30 -13.36
CA ILE A 107 -13.19 5.45 -14.52
C ILE A 107 -14.01 4.27 -14.00
N PRO A 108 -15.31 4.47 -13.74
CA PRO A 108 -16.19 3.41 -13.30
C PRO A 108 -16.35 2.36 -14.40
N MET A 109 -16.54 1.10 -14.00
CA MET A 109 -16.79 -0.02 -14.90
C MET A 109 -18.11 -0.66 -14.53
N ASP A 110 -18.97 -0.92 -15.52
CA ASP A 110 -20.14 -1.76 -15.31
C ASP A 110 -19.70 -3.23 -15.23
N MET A 111 -19.94 -3.83 -14.07
CA MET A 111 -19.58 -5.21 -13.76
C MET A 111 -20.81 -6.14 -13.75
N THR A 112 -22.00 -5.61 -14.04
CA THR A 112 -23.27 -6.35 -13.92
C THR A 112 -23.26 -7.63 -14.75
N GLY A 113 -22.96 -7.52 -16.05
CA GLY A 113 -22.88 -8.67 -16.95
C GLY A 113 -21.77 -9.66 -16.58
N TYR A 114 -20.69 -9.22 -15.95
CA TYR A 114 -19.61 -10.12 -15.52
C TYR A 114 -20.05 -11.06 -14.39
N PHE A 115 -20.77 -10.52 -13.41
CA PHE A 115 -21.22 -11.29 -12.26
C PHE A 115 -22.50 -12.09 -12.52
N GLU A 116 -23.41 -11.61 -13.37
CA GLU A 116 -24.59 -12.38 -13.79
C GLU A 116 -24.21 -13.65 -14.56
N ASN A 117 -23.18 -13.57 -15.40
CA ASN A 117 -22.68 -14.71 -16.18
C ASN A 117 -21.76 -15.65 -15.37
N ARG A 118 -21.34 -15.24 -14.16
CA ARG A 118 -20.57 -16.09 -13.25
C ARG A 118 -21.53 -16.69 -12.22
N ALA A 119 -21.81 -17.99 -12.34
CA ALA A 119 -22.49 -18.74 -11.28
C ALA A 119 -21.64 -18.73 -9.99
N GLY A 120 -21.89 -17.76 -9.11
CA GLY A 120 -21.22 -17.59 -7.81
C GLY A 120 -22.24 -17.22 -6.73
N PRO A 121 -21.89 -17.38 -5.43
CA PRO A 121 -22.84 -17.28 -4.32
C PRO A 121 -23.41 -15.88 -4.04
N SER A 122 -23.11 -14.88 -4.89
CA SER A 122 -23.56 -13.49 -4.78
C SER A 122 -25.08 -13.30 -4.70
N ASN A 123 -25.86 -14.34 -5.01
CA ASN A 123 -27.30 -14.32 -4.86
C ASN A 123 -27.79 -14.49 -3.41
N LEU A 124 -26.99 -15.02 -2.48
CA LEU A 124 -27.49 -15.29 -1.12
C LEU A 124 -27.78 -14.00 -0.32
N GLY A 125 -26.88 -13.01 -0.42
CA GLY A 125 -27.08 -11.69 0.22
C GLY A 125 -28.21 -10.88 -0.42
N ASN A 126 -28.40 -11.05 -1.73
CA ASN A 126 -29.47 -10.40 -2.47
C ASN A 126 -30.84 -11.01 -2.14
N VAL A 127 -30.91 -12.34 -1.94
CA VAL A 127 -32.12 -13.04 -1.49
C VAL A 127 -32.54 -12.61 -0.08
N ILE A 128 -31.59 -12.48 0.87
CA ILE A 128 -31.92 -12.02 2.23
C ILE A 128 -32.43 -10.56 2.21
N SER A 129 -31.79 -9.67 1.43
CA SER A 129 -32.28 -8.29 1.25
C SER A 129 -33.61 -8.19 0.52
N GLN A 130 -33.87 -9.04 -0.49
CA GLN A 130 -35.16 -9.06 -1.18
C GLN A 130 -36.29 -9.59 -0.29
N ILE A 131 -36.01 -10.57 0.57
CA ILE A 131 -36.96 -11.13 1.54
C ILE A 131 -37.27 -10.13 2.68
N LEU A 132 -36.27 -9.40 3.18
CA LEU A 132 -36.43 -8.49 4.33
C LEU A 132 -36.74 -7.03 3.98
N LEU A 133 -36.21 -6.51 2.87
CA LEU A 133 -36.23 -5.07 2.56
C LEU A 133 -37.12 -4.70 1.37
N CYS A 134 -37.70 -5.68 0.66
CA CYS A 134 -38.53 -5.47 -0.55
C CYS A 134 -37.88 -4.50 -1.57
N LYS A 135 -36.55 -4.43 -1.57
CA LYS A 135 -35.74 -3.67 -2.52
C LYS A 135 -34.77 -4.65 -3.16
N GLN A 136 -34.78 -4.71 -4.48
CA GLN A 136 -33.65 -5.24 -5.21
C GLN A 136 -32.51 -4.25 -4.99
N ILE A 137 -31.66 -4.53 -3.99
CA ILE A 137 -30.41 -3.80 -3.82
C ILE A 137 -29.55 -4.26 -4.98
N ALA A 138 -29.56 -3.53 -6.09
CA ALA A 138 -28.50 -3.66 -7.09
C ALA A 138 -27.23 -3.16 -6.39
N PRO A 139 -26.27 -4.03 -6.04
CA PRO A 139 -25.06 -3.58 -5.38
C PRO A 139 -24.29 -2.68 -6.35
N ASP A 140 -23.97 -1.46 -5.92
CA ASP A 140 -23.05 -0.59 -6.66
C ASP A 140 -21.64 -1.16 -6.50
N PHE A 141 -21.24 -2.00 -7.45
CA PHE A 141 -19.94 -2.66 -7.47
C PHE A 141 -18.78 -1.67 -7.39
N ASN A 142 -18.95 -0.48 -7.96
CA ASN A 142 -17.91 0.55 -7.94
C ASN A 142 -17.72 1.09 -6.52
N GLN A 143 -18.83 1.37 -5.82
CA GLN A 143 -18.77 1.78 -4.41
C GLN A 143 -18.23 0.67 -3.51
N GLU A 144 -18.64 -0.58 -3.72
CA GLU A 144 -18.13 -1.72 -2.95
C GLU A 144 -16.61 -1.87 -3.14
N GLU A 145 -16.12 -1.69 -4.37
CA GLU A 145 -14.70 -1.75 -4.65
C GLU A 145 -13.94 -0.62 -3.96
N ILE A 146 -14.41 0.63 -4.05
CA ILE A 146 -13.80 1.79 -3.36
C ILE A 146 -13.73 1.54 -1.85
N PHE A 147 -14.82 1.06 -1.24
CA PHE A 147 -14.86 0.75 0.19
C PHE A 147 -13.86 -0.34 0.55
N SER A 148 -13.77 -1.39 -0.27
CA SER A 148 -12.82 -2.48 -0.03
C SER A 148 -11.36 -2.01 -0.12
N ILE A 149 -11.03 -1.13 -1.06
CA ILE A 149 -9.67 -0.54 -1.15
C ILE A 149 -9.37 0.33 0.07
N SER A 150 -10.35 1.09 0.57
CA SER A 150 -10.20 1.89 1.78
C SER A 150 -9.89 1.02 2.99
N LYS A 151 -10.62 -0.08 3.16
CA LYS A 151 -10.39 -1.06 4.23
C LYS A 151 -9.01 -1.70 4.13
N ASP A 152 -8.62 -2.14 2.94
CA ASP A 152 -7.28 -2.72 2.70
C ASP A 152 -6.17 -1.70 3.05
N SER A 153 -6.37 -0.42 2.72
CA SER A 153 -5.43 0.65 3.04
C SER A 153 -5.31 0.90 4.55
N GLU A 154 -6.42 0.82 5.28
CA GLU A 154 -6.43 0.94 6.75
C GLU A 154 -5.67 -0.22 7.41
N ASP A 155 -5.96 -1.46 7.00
CA ASP A 155 -5.28 -2.66 7.49
C ASP A 155 -3.75 -2.57 7.32
N LEU A 156 -3.29 -2.13 6.14
CA LEU A 156 -1.87 -1.96 5.85
C LEU A 156 -1.24 -0.80 6.63
N THR A 157 -1.98 0.29 6.85
CA THR A 157 -1.53 1.42 7.68
C THR A 157 -1.32 1.00 9.14
N ASN A 158 -2.19 0.12 9.65
CA ASN A 158 -2.04 -0.45 10.98
C ASN A 158 -0.77 -1.30 11.08
N ILE A 159 -0.48 -2.13 10.07
CA ILE A 159 0.76 -2.91 10.00
C ILE A 159 2.00 -2.01 9.94
N LEU A 160 1.98 -0.94 9.15
CA LEU A 160 3.09 0.02 9.11
C LEU A 160 3.34 0.66 10.47
N THR A 161 2.28 1.08 11.15
CA THR A 161 2.36 1.73 12.45
C THR A 161 2.90 0.78 13.51
N GLU A 162 2.51 -0.50 13.48
CA GLU A 162 3.08 -1.51 14.37
C GLU A 162 4.54 -1.83 14.02
N SER A 163 4.86 -1.96 12.74
CA SER A 163 6.22 -2.26 12.25
C SER A 163 7.20 -1.13 12.60
N GLN A 164 6.79 0.13 12.45
CA GLN A 164 7.63 1.31 12.70
C GLN A 164 8.22 1.35 14.12
N LYS A 165 7.52 0.79 15.12
CA LYS A 165 7.98 0.73 16.51
C LYS A 165 9.24 -0.11 16.69
N HIS A 166 9.49 -1.03 15.76
CA HIS A 166 10.57 -2.01 15.82
C HIS A 166 11.64 -1.77 14.75
N LEU A 167 11.50 -0.70 13.94
CA LEU A 167 12.55 -0.32 12.99
C LEU A 167 13.74 0.29 13.74
N PRO A 168 14.98 0.01 13.31
CA PRO A 168 16.15 0.65 13.90
C PRO A 168 16.02 2.17 13.73
N GLN A 169 16.12 2.91 14.84
CA GLN A 169 16.20 4.36 14.77
C GLN A 169 17.54 4.69 14.14
N GLN A 170 17.53 5.27 12.93
CA GLN A 170 18.77 5.83 12.38
C GLN A 170 19.23 6.93 13.33
N ASP A 171 20.37 6.71 13.97
CA ASP A 171 21.14 7.80 14.54
C ASP A 171 21.35 8.84 13.44
N SER A 172 21.14 10.11 13.80
CA SER A 172 21.00 11.27 12.91
C SER A 172 22.21 11.62 12.03
N THR A 173 23.16 10.70 11.84
CA THR A 173 24.47 10.93 11.24
C THR A 173 24.68 10.31 9.86
N ASN A 174 23.87 9.34 9.39
CA ASN A 174 24.13 8.73 8.07
C ASN A 174 22.93 8.76 7.11
N GLU A 175 23.10 9.60 6.08
CA GLU A 175 22.55 9.53 4.71
C GLU A 175 21.04 9.24 4.55
N LYS A 176 20.27 10.32 4.38
CA LYS A 176 18.86 10.28 3.94
C LYS A 176 18.74 9.78 2.51
N LEU A 177 18.19 8.57 2.32
CA LEU A 177 17.61 8.11 1.05
C LEU A 177 16.35 8.93 0.72
N SER A 178 16.56 10.08 0.08
CA SER A 178 15.51 11.03 -0.32
C SER A 178 14.56 10.54 -1.43
N ALA A 179 14.78 9.36 -2.01
CA ALA A 179 14.06 8.91 -3.20
C ALA A 179 12.62 8.42 -2.96
N LEU A 180 12.20 8.19 -1.70
CA LEU A 180 10.95 7.50 -1.40
C LEU A 180 9.88 8.35 -0.69
N ASN A 181 10.07 9.65 -0.47
CA ASN A 181 9.25 10.41 0.47
C ASN A 181 8.69 11.71 -0.13
N GLU A 182 7.59 11.63 -0.89
CA GLU A 182 6.84 12.83 -1.31
C GLU A 182 5.59 13.12 -0.45
N ASP A 183 5.02 12.14 0.27
CA ASP A 183 3.65 12.32 0.82
C ASP A 183 3.46 12.08 2.33
N LEU A 184 4.52 12.00 3.15
CA LEU A 184 4.36 11.90 4.62
C LEU A 184 4.86 13.16 5.32
N PRO A 185 4.06 13.82 6.20
CA PRO A 185 4.49 15.03 6.91
C PRO A 185 5.48 14.64 8.01
N SER A 186 6.74 14.41 7.62
CA SER A 186 7.85 14.31 8.56
C SER A 186 8.07 15.69 9.20
N LYS A 187 8.20 15.73 10.52
CA LYS A 187 8.45 16.92 11.36
C LYS A 187 9.77 17.69 11.04
N TRP A 188 10.42 17.41 9.91
CA TRP A 188 11.77 17.85 9.54
C TRP A 188 11.85 18.92 8.43
N THR A 189 10.77 19.62 8.10
CA THR A 189 10.78 20.62 7.01
C THR A 189 10.52 22.07 7.43
N ARG A 190 10.61 22.42 8.72
CA ARG A 190 10.61 23.83 9.15
C ARG A 190 12.01 24.33 9.47
N LYS A 191 12.84 24.57 8.44
CA LYS A 191 13.72 25.75 8.37
C LYS A 191 14.62 25.74 7.14
N ARG A 192 14.74 26.93 6.56
CA ARG A 192 15.69 27.41 5.53
C ARG A 192 15.40 27.07 4.08
N ARG A 193 14.96 28.10 3.34
CA ARG A 193 15.66 28.51 2.12
C ARG A 193 15.93 30.01 2.19
N ARG A 194 17.22 30.36 2.30
CA ARG A 194 17.76 31.65 1.85
C ARG A 194 18.19 31.48 0.39
N SER A 195 18.04 32.55 -0.37
CA SER A 195 18.27 32.73 -1.80
C SER A 195 19.62 32.25 -2.34
N SER A 196 19.63 31.74 -3.58
CA SER A 196 20.63 32.14 -4.59
C SER A 196 20.17 31.70 -5.99
N LEU A 197 20.24 32.65 -6.93
CA LEU A 197 19.97 32.52 -8.36
C LEU A 197 21.18 31.88 -9.06
N TYR A 198 20.96 30.98 -10.03
CA TYR A 198 21.48 31.06 -11.41
C TYR A 198 20.94 29.89 -12.25
N LYS A 199 20.15 30.28 -13.26
CA LYS A 199 19.71 29.59 -14.50
C LYS A 199 20.94 29.00 -15.25
N ASN A 200 20.90 28.03 -16.17
CA ASN A 200 19.88 27.26 -16.88
C ASN A 200 20.65 26.14 -17.62
N VAL A 201 20.21 24.88 -17.58
CA VAL A 201 20.27 23.99 -18.74
C VAL A 201 19.00 23.15 -18.68
N GLY A 202 18.07 23.38 -19.60
CA GLY A 202 16.75 22.79 -19.60
C GLY A 202 16.72 21.47 -20.37
N SER A 203 16.04 20.47 -19.80
CA SER A 203 15.21 19.51 -20.54
C SER A 203 14.32 18.71 -19.56
N PHE A 204 13.00 18.89 -19.71
CA PHE A 204 11.88 18.04 -19.26
C PHE A 204 11.90 17.40 -17.86
N CYS A 205 11.20 18.01 -16.89
CA CYS A 205 10.10 17.42 -16.12
C CYS A 205 9.50 18.44 -15.13
N CYS A 206 8.17 18.42 -14.97
CA CYS A 206 7.37 18.99 -13.88
C CYS A 206 7.18 20.53 -13.79
N LEU A 207 5.90 20.90 -13.83
CA LEU A 207 5.32 22.22 -13.55
C LEU A 207 5.66 22.71 -12.12
N CYS A 208 6.45 23.77 -12.04
CA CYS A 208 6.36 24.76 -10.96
C CYS A 208 5.95 26.09 -11.60
N ARG A 209 4.85 26.69 -11.13
CA ARG A 209 4.40 28.03 -11.58
C ARG A 209 5.47 29.10 -11.29
N PRO A 210 5.70 30.06 -12.21
CA PRO A 210 6.37 31.30 -11.86
C PRO A 210 5.37 32.23 -11.16
N ASN A 211 5.71 32.75 -9.98
CA ASN A 211 5.00 33.90 -9.44
C ASN A 211 5.32 35.10 -10.34
N TYR A 212 4.32 35.56 -11.09
CA TYR A 212 4.28 36.96 -11.46
C TYR A 212 4.14 37.78 -10.16
N LEU A 213 4.86 38.88 -10.14
CA LEU A 213 4.99 39.89 -9.09
C LEU A 213 3.69 40.19 -8.34
#